data_AF-A0A7U9H444-F1
#
_entry.id   AF-A0A7U9H444-F1
#
_cell.length_a   1.000
_cell.length_b   1.000
_cell.length_c   1.000
_cell.angle_alpha   90.00
_cell.angle_beta   90.00
_cell.angle_gamma   90.00
#
_symmetry.space_group_name_H-M   'P 1'
#
loop_
_entity.id
_entity.type
_entity.pdbx_description
1 polymer ?
#
loop_
_entity_poly.entity_id
_entity_poly.type
_entity_poly.pdbx_seq_one_letter_code
_entity_poly.pdbx_strand_id
1 'polypeptide(L)'
;MAKLNASERLVTHHSLTIDTKFRTKATQEVKAQCICPVPEMYMLAPLIVKQKGLVHSYDSGNIVVTLQDVQLYPLLPDNSPTHIVLLINSVDKNGSTTVVKNINTNERVEIQPKYEQGEGYEVSTYVVISLNGNKRTYDMICTSTPGVSTARLNSFLDKILFEVAKDNEDLFTAKHPTNVISATSKKEVKIRYKPIFEFTGMLDKELFNKISQKGLSDVILVKDQFGTINAPDVNSPYIPTESTLKLLPNHGDNVIGWIKNVASHFNKKMNGGYDKLKVKFQDPETNKPRQVDFKTSNINLNNLEKTFIKKSIIDNFNSRLKDSYVKIELEFVVKMIDLM
;
A
#
# COMPACT_ATOMS: atom_id res chain seq x y z
N MET A 1 -17.01 4.20 -8.26
CA MET A 1 -16.15 3.04 -7.89
C MET A 1 -15.34 2.64 -9.11
N ALA A 2 -14.02 2.48 -8.97
CA ALA A 2 -13.23 1.78 -9.99
C ALA A 2 -13.69 0.31 -9.99
N LYS A 3 -14.11 -0.21 -11.15
CA LYS A 3 -14.47 -1.63 -11.30
C LYS A 3 -13.23 -2.42 -11.70
N LEU A 4 -13.11 -3.66 -11.23
CA LEU A 4 -12.11 -4.59 -11.74
C LEU A 4 -12.44 -4.93 -13.21
N ASN A 5 -11.42 -5.00 -14.06
CA ASN A 5 -11.59 -5.29 -15.47
C ASN A 5 -11.71 -6.82 -15.69
N ALA A 6 -12.65 -7.30 -16.50
CA ALA A 6 -12.81 -8.74 -16.70
C ALA A 6 -11.65 -9.43 -17.45
N SER A 7 -10.73 -8.67 -18.07
CA SER A 7 -9.67 -9.21 -18.94
C SER A 7 -8.25 -8.88 -18.49
N GLU A 8 -8.09 -7.98 -17.52
CA GLU A 8 -6.78 -7.53 -17.05
C GLU A 8 -6.81 -7.21 -15.56
N ARG A 9 -5.64 -7.19 -14.92
CA ARG A 9 -5.46 -6.72 -13.55
C ARG A 9 -4.30 -5.75 -13.48
N LEU A 10 -4.51 -4.66 -12.74
CA LEU A 10 -3.45 -3.74 -12.39
C LEU A 10 -2.69 -4.30 -11.19
N VAL A 11 -1.37 -4.37 -11.29
CA VAL A 11 -0.48 -4.73 -10.18
C VAL A 11 0.42 -3.55 -9.82
N THR A 12 0.82 -3.49 -8.56
CA THR A 12 1.74 -2.48 -8.02
C THR A 12 2.96 -3.17 -7.42
N HIS A 13 4.14 -2.59 -7.67
CA HIS A 13 5.42 -3.13 -7.22
C HIS A 13 5.88 -2.42 -5.95
N HIS A 14 6.42 -3.19 -5.01
CA HIS A 14 6.81 -2.73 -3.68
C HIS A 14 8.12 -3.38 -3.24
N SER A 15 8.83 -2.66 -2.40
CA SER A 15 9.96 -3.14 -1.63
C SER A 15 9.48 -3.39 -0.21
N LEU A 16 9.52 -4.64 0.25
CA LEU A 16 9.10 -5.09 1.58
C LEU A 16 10.32 -5.25 2.48
N THR A 17 10.41 -4.47 3.55
CA THR A 17 11.43 -4.62 4.59
C THR A 17 10.85 -5.32 5.82
N ILE A 18 11.59 -6.28 6.35
CA ILE A 18 11.27 -6.96 7.62
C ILE A 18 12.05 -6.29 8.74
N ASP A 19 11.35 -5.96 9.82
CA ASP A 19 11.94 -5.52 11.09
C ASP A 19 11.23 -6.21 12.27
N THR A 20 11.57 -5.81 13.50
CA THR A 20 10.97 -6.32 14.72
C THR A 20 10.45 -5.20 15.61
N LYS A 21 9.36 -5.51 16.33
CA LYS A 21 8.74 -4.58 17.28
C LYS A 21 8.44 -5.30 18.59
N PHE A 22 8.75 -4.64 19.69
CA PHE A 22 8.40 -5.13 21.02
C PHE A 22 6.88 -5.23 21.19
N ARG A 23 6.43 -6.39 21.71
CA ARG A 23 5.06 -6.60 22.21
C ARG A 23 4.95 -6.25 23.69
N THR A 24 6.05 -6.44 24.43
CA THR A 24 6.10 -6.18 25.87
C THR A 24 6.23 -4.68 26.12
N LYS A 25 5.43 -4.15 27.05
CA LYS A 25 5.62 -2.79 27.58
C LYS A 25 6.83 -2.81 28.52
N ALA A 26 7.99 -2.45 27.98
CA ALA A 26 9.24 -2.26 28.71
C ALA A 26 9.75 -0.83 28.56
N THR A 27 10.56 -0.36 29.51
CA THR A 27 11.19 0.98 29.46
C THR A 27 12.17 1.08 28.28
N GLN A 28 12.53 2.31 27.90
CA GLN A 28 13.47 2.55 26.79
C GLN A 28 14.84 1.91 27.05
N GLU A 29 15.31 1.95 28.30
CA GLU A 29 16.61 1.39 28.71
C GLU A 29 16.63 -0.13 28.52
N VAL A 30 15.56 -0.82 28.92
CA VAL A 30 15.42 -2.27 28.74
C VAL A 30 15.36 -2.62 27.26
N LYS A 31 14.62 -1.86 26.46
CA LYS A 31 14.51 -2.08 25.01
C LYS A 31 15.84 -1.89 24.29
N ALA A 32 16.62 -0.87 24.67
CA ALA A 32 17.92 -0.57 24.07
C ALA A 32 18.96 -1.69 24.28
N GLN A 33 18.83 -2.45 25.36
CA GLN A 33 19.74 -3.56 25.69
C GLN A 33 19.23 -4.93 25.20
N CYS A 34 18.00 -5.00 24.66
CA CYS A 34 17.43 -6.24 24.13
C CYS A 34 17.85 -6.44 22.67
N ILE A 35 18.47 -7.58 22.38
CA ILE A 35 18.70 -8.03 21.00
C ILE A 35 17.45 -8.78 20.54
N CYS A 36 16.71 -8.21 19.58
CA CYS A 36 15.60 -8.88 18.90
C CYS A 36 16.04 -9.26 17.49
N PRO A 37 16.36 -10.54 17.24
CA PRO A 37 16.75 -10.99 15.91
C PRO A 37 15.64 -10.71 14.90
N VAL A 38 16.03 -10.12 13.77
CA VAL A 38 15.11 -9.92 12.64
C VAL A 38 15.10 -11.20 11.81
N PRO A 39 13.96 -11.89 11.70
CA PRO A 39 13.86 -13.13 10.94
C PRO A 39 13.91 -12.86 9.44
N GLU A 40 14.42 -13.82 8.67
CA GLU A 40 14.35 -13.78 7.21
C GLU A 40 12.99 -14.26 6.70
N MET A 41 12.61 -13.81 5.50
CA MET A 41 11.33 -14.17 4.89
C MET A 41 11.18 -15.69 4.70
N TYR A 42 12.25 -16.40 4.35
CA TYR A 42 12.25 -17.86 4.22
C TYR A 42 11.89 -18.58 5.54
N MET A 43 12.27 -18.02 6.70
CA MET A 43 11.88 -18.55 8.01
C MET A 43 10.42 -18.23 8.35
N LEU A 44 9.95 -17.03 7.98
CA LEU A 44 8.57 -16.61 8.26
C LEU A 44 7.54 -17.30 7.38
N ALA A 45 7.89 -17.57 6.11
CA ALA A 45 6.98 -18.10 5.11
C ALA A 45 6.23 -19.38 5.54
N PRO A 46 6.88 -20.45 6.06
CA PRO A 46 6.16 -21.62 6.54
C PRO A 46 5.29 -21.35 7.78
N LEU A 47 5.62 -20.34 8.58
CA LEU A 47 4.78 -19.93 9.72
C LEU A 47 3.56 -19.14 9.27
N ILE A 48 3.71 -18.30 8.23
CA ILE A 48 2.61 -17.55 7.61
C ILE A 48 1.62 -18.51 6.93
N VAL A 49 2.09 -19.58 6.28
CA VAL A 49 1.23 -20.62 5.69
C VAL A 49 0.26 -21.19 6.71
N LYS A 50 0.70 -21.39 7.97
CA LYS A 50 -0.15 -21.91 9.06
C LYS A 50 -1.24 -20.94 9.50
N GLN A 51 -1.18 -19.67 9.10
CA GLN A 51 -2.18 -18.64 9.43
C GLN A 51 -3.31 -18.58 8.39
N LYS A 52 -3.36 -19.49 7.42
CA LYS A 52 -4.47 -19.59 6.46
C LYS A 52 -5.82 -19.64 7.19
N GLY A 53 -6.76 -18.83 6.73
CA GLY A 53 -8.07 -18.65 7.36
C GLY A 53 -8.10 -17.58 8.44
N LEU A 54 -7.00 -16.86 8.71
CA LEU A 54 -7.01 -15.73 9.63
C LEU A 54 -8.00 -14.65 9.17
N VAL A 55 -8.90 -14.25 10.05
CA VAL A 55 -9.90 -13.19 9.82
C VAL A 55 -9.60 -12.00 10.72
N HIS A 56 -9.75 -10.79 10.18
CA HIS A 56 -9.73 -9.56 10.96
C HIS A 56 -10.77 -8.55 10.46
N SER A 57 -11.40 -7.86 11.40
CA SER A 57 -12.44 -6.87 11.12
C SER A 57 -11.90 -5.45 11.34
N TYR A 58 -12.21 -4.57 10.41
CA TYR A 58 -11.89 -3.13 10.41
C TYR A 58 -13.16 -2.30 10.44
N ASP A 59 -13.02 -1.01 10.77
CA ASP A 59 -14.09 -0.01 10.66
C ASP A 59 -15.37 -0.47 11.37
N SER A 60 -15.23 -0.93 12.61
CA SER A 60 -16.31 -1.49 13.44
C SER A 60 -17.04 -2.70 12.84
N GLY A 61 -16.36 -3.48 11.98
CA GLY A 61 -16.92 -4.69 11.37
C GLY A 61 -17.53 -4.50 9.98
N ASN A 62 -17.44 -3.28 9.43
CA ASN A 62 -17.89 -2.97 8.07
C ASN A 62 -17.01 -3.60 7.00
N ILE A 63 -15.73 -3.78 7.30
CA ILE A 63 -14.77 -4.41 6.40
C ILE A 63 -14.18 -5.63 7.10
N VAL A 64 -14.34 -6.79 6.49
CA VAL A 64 -13.79 -8.05 6.98
C VAL A 64 -12.73 -8.52 6.01
N VAL A 65 -11.51 -8.74 6.51
CA VAL A 65 -10.37 -9.18 5.70
C VAL A 65 -9.96 -10.58 6.15
N THR A 66 -9.74 -11.46 5.19
CA THR A 66 -9.43 -12.87 5.42
C THR A 66 -8.20 -13.28 4.62
N LEU A 67 -7.27 -14.00 5.26
CA LEU A 67 -6.19 -14.70 4.58
C LEU A 67 -6.75 -15.98 3.97
N GLN A 68 -7.37 -15.84 2.80
CA GLN A 68 -8.19 -16.87 2.17
C GLN A 68 -7.36 -18.10 1.77
N ASP A 69 -6.19 -17.88 1.17
CA ASP A 69 -5.28 -18.96 0.80
C ASP A 69 -3.82 -18.48 0.86
N VAL A 70 -2.90 -19.43 1.09
CA VAL A 70 -1.46 -19.15 1.20
C VAL A 70 -0.69 -20.34 0.63
N GLN A 71 0.25 -20.06 -0.27
CA GLN A 71 1.06 -21.09 -0.91
C GLN A 71 2.51 -20.64 -1.07
N LEU A 72 3.45 -21.58 -1.01
CA LEU A 72 4.83 -21.37 -1.43
C LEU A 72 4.96 -21.75 -2.90
N TYR A 73 5.76 -21.01 -3.65
CA TYR A 73 5.95 -21.23 -5.09
C TYR A 73 7.43 -21.19 -5.49
N PRO A 74 7.91 -22.05 -6.42
CA PRO A 74 7.17 -23.14 -7.07
C PRO A 74 6.75 -24.25 -6.11
N LEU A 75 5.65 -24.95 -6.44
CA LEU A 75 5.10 -26.07 -5.65
C LEU A 75 5.77 -27.42 -5.98
N LEU A 76 6.78 -27.42 -6.86
CA LEU A 76 7.40 -28.64 -7.35
C LEU A 76 8.32 -29.27 -6.28
N PRO A 77 8.28 -30.59 -6.07
CA PRO A 77 9.06 -31.27 -5.03
C PRO A 77 10.58 -31.02 -5.12
N ASP A 78 11.08 -30.87 -6.34
CA ASP A 78 12.52 -30.78 -6.62
C ASP A 78 13.05 -29.34 -6.60
N ASN A 79 12.16 -28.34 -6.51
CA ASN A 79 12.54 -26.93 -6.50
C ASN A 79 12.27 -26.32 -5.13
N SER A 80 13.30 -25.73 -4.53
CA SER A 80 13.09 -24.90 -3.34
C SER A 80 12.16 -23.74 -3.69
N PRO A 81 11.14 -23.45 -2.85
CA PRO A 81 10.26 -22.33 -3.09
C PRO A 81 11.07 -21.03 -3.08
N THR A 82 10.75 -20.13 -4.00
CA THR A 82 11.38 -18.82 -4.16
C THR A 82 10.46 -17.69 -3.77
N HIS A 83 9.15 -17.93 -3.70
CA HIS A 83 8.12 -16.94 -3.38
C HIS A 83 7.11 -17.51 -2.38
N ILE A 84 6.49 -16.62 -1.60
CA ILE A 84 5.21 -16.89 -0.93
C ILE A 84 4.11 -16.07 -1.61
N VAL A 85 2.97 -16.71 -1.80
CA VAL A 85 1.77 -16.14 -2.39
C VAL A 85 0.68 -16.11 -1.34
N LEU A 86 0.09 -14.94 -1.14
CA LEU A 86 -1.05 -14.72 -0.26
C LEU A 86 -2.25 -14.32 -1.11
N LEU A 87 -3.38 -15.00 -0.92
CA LEU A 87 -4.69 -14.57 -1.39
C LEU A 87 -5.44 -13.97 -0.21
N ILE A 88 -5.70 -12.67 -0.29
CA ILE A 88 -6.37 -11.91 0.75
C ILE A 88 -7.72 -11.44 0.22
N ASN A 89 -8.80 -11.89 0.84
CA ASN A 89 -10.14 -11.44 0.50
C ASN A 89 -10.58 -10.31 1.44
N SER A 90 -11.27 -9.32 0.89
CA SER A 90 -11.89 -8.25 1.65
C SER A 90 -13.37 -8.20 1.32
N VAL A 91 -14.20 -8.25 2.34
CA VAL A 91 -15.66 -8.09 2.24
C VAL A 91 -16.02 -6.69 2.72
N ASP A 92 -16.62 -5.89 1.84
CA ASP A 92 -17.20 -4.58 2.18
C ASP A 92 -18.71 -4.71 2.37
N LYS A 93 -19.16 -4.53 3.62
CA LYS A 93 -20.57 -4.56 4.00
C LYS A 93 -21.29 -3.22 3.74
N ASN A 94 -20.59 -2.18 3.31
CA ASN A 94 -21.19 -0.87 3.01
C ASN A 94 -21.22 -0.58 1.50
N GLY A 95 -20.93 -1.57 0.65
CA GLY A 95 -20.89 -1.37 -0.79
C GLY A 95 -22.26 -1.02 -1.35
N SER A 96 -22.33 -0.10 -2.31
CA SER A 96 -23.57 0.31 -2.97
C SER A 96 -24.25 -0.82 -3.74
N THR A 97 -25.58 -0.80 -3.85
CA THR A 97 -26.35 -1.70 -4.73
C THR A 97 -25.78 -1.71 -6.15
N THR A 98 -25.52 -2.91 -6.67
CA THR A 98 -25.01 -3.11 -8.02
C THR A 98 -26.17 -3.24 -9.00
N VAL A 99 -26.20 -2.40 -10.01
CA VAL A 99 -27.21 -2.47 -11.08
C VAL A 99 -26.61 -3.12 -12.32
N VAL A 100 -27.21 -4.22 -12.77
CA VAL A 100 -26.89 -4.90 -14.02
C VAL A 100 -27.97 -4.57 -15.04
N LYS A 101 -27.59 -4.11 -16.23
CA LYS A 101 -28.52 -3.81 -17.31
C LYS A 101 -28.26 -4.77 -18.48
N ASN A 102 -29.31 -5.46 -18.93
CA ASN A 102 -29.25 -6.18 -20.19
C ASN A 102 -29.42 -5.18 -21.34
N ILE A 103 -28.42 -5.05 -22.21
CA ILE A 103 -28.46 -4.09 -23.31
C ILE A 103 -29.39 -4.53 -24.45
N ASN A 104 -29.71 -5.82 -24.55
CA ASN A 104 -30.58 -6.38 -25.59
C ASN A 104 -32.06 -6.31 -25.18
N THR A 105 -32.39 -6.59 -23.91
CA THR A 105 -33.78 -6.55 -23.40
C THR A 105 -34.13 -5.23 -22.71
N ASN A 106 -33.14 -4.37 -22.45
CA ASN A 106 -33.26 -3.13 -21.66
C ASN A 106 -33.70 -3.33 -20.20
N GLU A 107 -33.79 -4.59 -19.73
CA GLU A 107 -34.13 -4.94 -18.36
C GLU A 107 -33.00 -4.57 -17.38
N ARG A 108 -33.39 -4.24 -16.15
CA ARG A 108 -32.48 -3.87 -15.06
C ARG A 108 -32.67 -4.81 -13.90
N VAL A 109 -31.58 -5.33 -13.38
CA VAL A 109 -31.54 -6.16 -12.18
C VAL A 109 -30.70 -5.44 -11.14
N GLU A 110 -31.25 -5.27 -9.95
CA GLU A 110 -30.54 -4.75 -8.79
C GLU A 110 -30.06 -5.91 -7.94
N ILE A 111 -28.77 -5.92 -7.63
CA ILE A 111 -28.12 -6.93 -6.80
C ILE A 111 -27.65 -6.20 -5.54
N GLN A 112 -28.35 -6.43 -4.43
CA GLN A 112 -28.05 -5.83 -3.14
C GLN A 112 -27.65 -6.92 -2.14
N PRO A 113 -26.53 -6.78 -1.41
CA PRO A 113 -26.19 -7.67 -0.30
C PRO A 113 -27.23 -7.55 0.82
N LYS A 114 -27.58 -8.66 1.45
CA LYS A 114 -28.37 -8.67 2.68
C LYS A 114 -27.47 -8.28 3.87
N TYR A 115 -27.24 -6.99 4.04
CA TYR A 115 -26.31 -6.47 5.05
C TYR A 115 -26.63 -6.91 6.48
N GLU A 116 -27.92 -6.99 6.81
CA GLU A 116 -28.40 -7.47 8.13
C GLU A 116 -28.02 -8.94 8.39
N GLN A 117 -27.84 -9.73 7.32
CA GLN A 117 -27.40 -11.13 7.37
C GLN A 117 -25.87 -11.25 7.25
N GLY A 118 -25.15 -10.12 7.21
CA GLY A 118 -23.69 -10.08 7.13
C GLY A 118 -23.13 -10.20 5.72
N GLU A 119 -23.96 -10.18 4.67
CA GLU A 119 -23.50 -10.20 3.28
C GLU A 119 -22.82 -8.87 2.91
N GLY A 120 -21.80 -8.96 2.05
CA GLY A 120 -21.11 -7.81 1.49
C GLY A 120 -20.42 -8.21 0.19
N TYR A 121 -19.90 -7.23 -0.55
CA TYR A 121 -19.15 -7.51 -1.77
C TYR A 121 -17.74 -7.95 -1.41
N GLU A 122 -17.35 -9.11 -1.92
CA GLU A 122 -16.01 -9.66 -1.72
C GLU A 122 -15.11 -9.34 -2.91
N VAL A 123 -13.88 -8.96 -2.62
CA VAL A 123 -12.83 -8.75 -3.61
C VAL A 123 -11.52 -9.40 -3.15
N SER A 124 -10.79 -10.01 -4.08
CA SER A 124 -9.50 -10.64 -3.80
C SER A 124 -8.32 -9.73 -4.13
N THR A 125 -7.28 -9.83 -3.30
CA THR A 125 -5.96 -9.23 -3.50
C THR A 125 -4.93 -10.35 -3.51
N TYR A 126 -4.20 -10.51 -4.61
CA TYR A 126 -3.02 -11.36 -4.66
C TYR A 126 -1.82 -10.56 -4.19
N VAL A 127 -1.02 -11.15 -3.31
CA VAL A 127 0.27 -10.62 -2.86
C VAL A 127 1.31 -11.70 -3.08
N VAL A 128 2.37 -11.38 -3.82
CA VAL A 128 3.51 -12.25 -4.04
C VAL A 128 4.74 -11.58 -3.44
N ILE A 129 5.49 -12.33 -2.63
CA ILE A 129 6.68 -11.85 -1.92
C ILE A 129 7.83 -12.81 -2.20
N SER A 130 8.98 -12.29 -2.62
CA SER A 130 10.21 -13.06 -2.76
C SER A 130 10.70 -13.56 -1.39
N LEU A 131 11.12 -14.82 -1.32
CA LEU A 131 11.69 -15.41 -0.10
C LEU A 131 13.16 -15.03 0.09
N ASN A 132 13.85 -14.77 -1.02
CA ASN A 132 15.21 -14.27 -1.02
C ASN A 132 15.17 -12.74 -1.09
N GLY A 133 15.99 -12.10 -0.25
CA GLY A 133 16.07 -10.65 -0.16
C GLY A 133 17.48 -10.19 0.10
N ASN A 134 17.71 -8.90 -0.01
CA ASN A 134 18.98 -8.25 0.29
C ASN A 134 18.80 -7.33 1.50
N LYS A 135 19.63 -7.49 2.53
CA LYS A 135 19.58 -6.66 3.75
C LYS A 135 18.16 -6.53 4.33
N ARG A 136 17.46 -7.67 4.52
CA ARG A 136 16.08 -7.76 5.05
C ARG A 136 15.00 -7.13 4.17
N THR A 137 15.34 -6.80 2.92
CA THR A 137 14.44 -6.20 1.95
C THR A 137 14.16 -7.19 0.83
N TYR A 138 12.88 -7.33 0.48
CA TYR A 138 12.33 -8.35 -0.40
C TYR A 138 11.43 -7.68 -1.45
N ASP A 139 11.43 -8.20 -2.67
CA ASP A 139 10.49 -7.72 -3.68
C ASP A 139 9.08 -8.22 -3.37
N MET A 140 8.11 -7.34 -3.55
CA MET A 140 6.70 -7.63 -3.34
C MET A 140 5.88 -7.04 -4.47
N ILE A 141 4.97 -7.82 -5.03
CA ILE A 141 4.01 -7.34 -6.03
C ILE A 141 2.60 -7.69 -5.55
N CYS A 142 1.67 -6.75 -5.68
CA CYS A 142 0.28 -6.98 -5.29
C CYS A 142 -0.72 -6.39 -6.29
N THR A 143 -1.86 -7.07 -6.44
CA THR A 143 -2.96 -6.57 -7.28
C THR A 143 -3.60 -5.34 -6.64
N SER A 144 -3.90 -4.33 -7.45
CA SER A 144 -4.65 -3.16 -7.01
C SER A 144 -6.14 -3.50 -6.98
N THR A 145 -6.68 -3.66 -5.77
CA THR A 145 -8.07 -4.05 -5.56
C THR A 145 -8.89 -2.89 -5.00
N PRO A 146 -10.03 -2.53 -5.60
CA PRO A 146 -10.91 -1.47 -5.09
C PRO A 146 -11.31 -1.72 -3.63
N GLY A 147 -11.37 -0.67 -2.82
CA GLY A 147 -11.78 -0.77 -1.42
C GLY A 147 -10.70 -1.30 -0.46
N VAL A 148 -9.60 -1.88 -0.96
CA VAL A 148 -8.46 -2.30 -0.13
C VAL A 148 -7.32 -1.30 -0.29
N SER A 149 -7.20 -0.38 0.68
CA SER A 149 -6.08 0.57 0.68
C SER A 149 -4.77 -0.15 1.01
N THR A 150 -3.65 0.39 0.51
CA THR A 150 -2.29 -0.08 0.87
C THR A 150 -2.08 -0.11 2.38
N ALA A 151 -2.61 0.89 3.10
CA ALA A 151 -2.53 0.94 4.55
C ALA A 151 -3.29 -0.20 5.23
N ARG A 152 -4.48 -0.56 4.71
CA ARG A 152 -5.26 -1.70 5.22
C ARG A 152 -4.56 -3.02 4.94
N LEU A 153 -4.01 -3.18 3.72
CA LEU A 153 -3.19 -4.34 3.39
C LEU A 153 -2.00 -4.48 4.35
N ASN A 154 -1.26 -3.38 4.59
CA ASN A 154 -0.14 -3.40 5.53
C ASN A 154 -0.56 -3.77 6.95
N SER A 155 -1.64 -3.15 7.43
CA SER A 155 -2.19 -3.49 8.75
C SER A 155 -2.60 -4.96 8.86
N PHE A 156 -3.10 -5.57 7.79
CA PHE A 156 -3.50 -6.97 7.78
C PHE A 156 -2.28 -7.91 7.76
N LEU A 157 -1.26 -7.61 6.96
CA LEU A 157 0.00 -8.34 6.98
C LEU A 157 0.67 -8.28 8.37
N ASP A 158 0.68 -7.11 9.00
CA ASP A 158 1.16 -6.93 10.37
C ASP A 158 0.37 -7.74 11.41
N LYS A 159 -0.91 -7.99 11.15
CA LYS A 159 -1.78 -8.83 11.97
C LYS A 159 -1.44 -10.31 11.79
N ILE A 160 -1.19 -10.76 10.55
CA ILE A 160 -0.67 -12.11 10.27
C ILE A 160 0.62 -12.34 11.07
N LEU A 161 1.58 -11.41 11.00
CA LEU A 161 2.85 -11.53 11.72
C LEU A 161 2.70 -11.48 13.25
N PHE A 162 1.70 -10.75 13.74
CA PHE A 162 1.37 -10.78 15.16
C PHE A 162 0.89 -12.16 15.61
N GLU A 163 0.01 -12.81 14.83
CA GLU A 163 -0.45 -14.16 15.15
C GLU A 163 0.67 -15.20 15.01
N VAL A 164 1.52 -15.08 13.98
CA VAL A 164 2.76 -15.89 13.86
C VAL A 164 3.60 -15.79 15.14
N ALA A 165 3.83 -14.57 15.64
CA ALA A 165 4.60 -14.36 16.86
C ALA A 165 3.88 -14.82 18.15
N LYS A 166 2.55 -14.87 18.13
CA LYS A 166 1.75 -15.36 19.25
C LYS A 166 1.80 -16.89 19.32
N ASP A 167 1.66 -17.56 18.19
CA ASP A 167 1.59 -19.02 18.11
C ASP A 167 2.98 -19.68 18.20
N ASN A 168 4.05 -18.91 18.00
CA ASN A 168 5.44 -19.39 18.05
C ASN A 168 6.26 -18.59 19.07
N GLU A 169 5.74 -18.37 20.28
CA GLU A 169 6.33 -17.47 21.28
C GLU A 169 7.82 -17.78 21.60
N ASP A 170 8.21 -19.06 21.57
CA ASP A 170 9.60 -19.46 21.80
C ASP A 170 10.58 -18.92 20.74
N LEU A 171 10.12 -18.69 19.50
CA LEU A 171 10.92 -18.07 18.44
C LEU A 171 10.96 -16.54 18.53
N PHE A 172 10.00 -15.94 19.26
CA PHE A 172 9.80 -14.49 19.31
C PHE A 172 9.86 -13.94 20.73
N THR A 173 10.76 -14.52 21.54
CA THR A 173 11.11 -14.04 22.86
C THR A 173 12.62 -13.90 23.03
N ALA A 174 13.03 -12.82 23.69
CA ALA A 174 14.40 -12.60 24.12
C ALA A 174 14.46 -12.63 25.66
N LYS A 175 15.62 -12.99 26.21
CA LYS A 175 15.86 -12.89 27.65
C LYS A 175 15.88 -11.41 28.08
N HIS A 176 15.39 -11.12 29.28
CA HIS A 176 15.55 -9.78 29.85
C HIS A 176 17.05 -9.47 30.04
N PRO A 177 17.54 -8.27 29.67
CA PRO A 177 18.97 -7.94 29.71
C PRO A 177 19.62 -8.13 31.10
N THR A 178 18.83 -7.91 32.16
CA THR A 178 19.26 -8.04 33.56
C THR A 178 18.87 -9.37 34.21
N ASN A 179 18.46 -10.39 33.44
CA ASN A 179 18.07 -11.72 33.93
C ASN A 179 17.06 -11.70 35.09
N VAL A 180 16.13 -10.74 35.07
CA VAL A 180 15.11 -10.59 36.11
C VAL A 180 14.27 -11.85 36.20
N ILE A 181 14.09 -12.37 37.41
CA ILE A 181 13.16 -13.45 37.70
C ILE A 181 11.86 -12.82 38.19
N SER A 182 10.74 -13.20 37.58
CA SER A 182 9.42 -12.77 38.02
C SER A 182 9.16 -13.25 39.44
N ALA A 183 8.81 -12.33 40.34
CA ALA A 183 8.48 -12.64 41.72
C ALA A 183 7.25 -13.58 41.82
N THR A 184 6.32 -13.50 40.86
CA THR A 184 5.07 -14.29 40.86
C THR A 184 5.26 -15.67 40.23
N SER A 185 5.95 -15.76 39.09
CA SER A 185 6.07 -17.03 38.36
C SER A 185 7.36 -17.78 38.68
N LYS A 186 8.31 -17.17 39.39
CA LYS A 186 9.67 -17.67 39.65
C LYS A 186 10.43 -18.06 38.37
N LYS A 187 10.01 -17.55 37.21
CA LYS A 187 10.64 -17.77 35.90
C LYS A 187 11.31 -16.49 35.41
N GLU A 188 12.33 -16.63 34.57
CA GLU A 188 12.96 -15.49 33.87
C GLU A 188 11.88 -14.67 33.15
N VAL A 189 11.92 -13.35 33.32
CA VAL A 189 11.08 -12.41 32.57
C VAL A 189 11.54 -12.46 31.11
N LYS A 190 10.65 -12.84 30.20
CA LYS A 190 10.91 -12.85 28.76
C LYS A 190 10.39 -11.57 28.13
N ILE A 191 11.17 -10.99 27.23
CA ILE A 191 10.76 -9.87 26.38
C ILE A 191 10.20 -10.43 25.08
N ARG A 192 8.88 -10.31 24.90
CA ARG A 192 8.19 -10.68 23.67
C ARG A 192 8.35 -9.59 22.61
N TYR A 193 8.67 -10.02 21.39
CA TYR A 193 8.67 -9.18 20.19
C TYR A 193 7.83 -9.84 19.08
N LYS A 194 7.65 -9.15 17.97
CA LYS A 194 7.08 -9.70 16.74
C LYS A 194 7.83 -9.16 15.52
N PRO A 195 7.87 -9.90 14.41
CA PRO A 195 8.23 -9.31 13.14
C PRO A 195 7.16 -8.30 12.70
N ILE A 196 7.56 -7.33 11.91
CA ILE A 196 6.69 -6.37 11.24
C ILE A 196 7.09 -6.25 9.78
N PHE A 197 6.12 -5.87 8.95
CA PHE A 197 6.34 -5.55 7.56
C PHE A 197 6.25 -4.04 7.35
N GLU A 198 7.28 -3.51 6.72
CA GLU A 198 7.30 -2.13 6.23
C GLU A 198 7.53 -2.19 4.73
N PHE A 199 6.48 -1.97 3.93
CA PHE A 199 6.65 -1.92 2.48
C PHE A 199 6.41 -0.53 1.91
N THR A 200 7.24 -0.19 0.93
CA THR A 200 7.21 1.05 0.18
C THR A 200 7.00 0.75 -1.30
N GLY A 201 6.27 1.61 -2.00
CA GLY A 201 6.06 1.44 -3.43
C GLY A 201 7.37 1.64 -4.20
N MET A 202 7.73 0.71 -5.08
CA MET A 202 8.90 0.87 -5.93
C MET A 202 8.65 2.01 -6.90
N LEU A 203 9.58 2.96 -6.93
CA LEU A 203 9.54 4.06 -7.89
C LEU A 203 9.67 3.51 -9.31
N ASP A 204 8.79 3.98 -10.19
CA ASP A 204 8.90 3.71 -11.61
C ASP A 204 10.06 4.50 -12.23
N LYS A 205 11.27 3.94 -12.12
CA LYS A 205 12.50 4.55 -12.64
C LYS A 205 12.41 4.85 -14.13
N GLU A 206 11.70 4.01 -14.88
CA GLU A 206 11.54 4.20 -16.32
C GLU A 206 10.60 5.38 -16.63
N LEU A 207 9.48 5.47 -15.92
CA LEU A 207 8.61 6.65 -15.95
C LEU A 207 9.38 7.91 -15.58
N PHE A 208 10.22 7.87 -14.54
CA PHE A 208 11.04 9.04 -14.17
C PHE A 208 12.06 9.41 -15.23
N ASN A 209 12.77 8.44 -15.80
CA ASN A 209 13.72 8.68 -16.88
C ASN A 209 13.01 9.28 -18.11
N LYS A 210 11.83 8.76 -18.46
CA LYS A 210 11.01 9.26 -19.57
C LYS A 210 10.44 10.66 -19.28
N ILE A 211 10.03 10.96 -18.04
CA ILE A 211 9.61 12.31 -17.62
C ILE A 211 10.80 13.27 -17.67
N SER A 212 12.00 12.86 -17.25
CA SER A 212 13.22 13.68 -17.36
C SER A 212 13.53 14.03 -18.82
N GLN A 213 13.32 13.10 -19.75
CA GLN A 213 13.56 13.31 -21.19
C GLN A 213 12.48 14.15 -21.88
N LYS A 214 11.19 13.90 -21.61
CA LYS A 214 10.07 14.64 -22.24
C LYS A 214 9.75 15.97 -21.54
N GLY A 215 10.26 16.16 -20.33
CA GLY A 215 10.00 17.33 -19.50
C GLY A 215 8.68 17.26 -18.74
N LEU A 216 8.59 18.03 -17.65
CA LEU A 216 7.31 18.33 -17.01
C LEU A 216 6.50 19.27 -17.91
N SER A 217 5.20 19.02 -18.03
CA SER A 217 4.31 19.87 -18.86
C SER A 217 3.90 21.15 -18.13
N ASP A 218 3.58 21.07 -16.83
CA ASP A 218 3.26 22.24 -16.01
C ASP A 218 3.61 21.96 -14.54
N VAL A 219 4.03 23.01 -13.82
CA VAL A 219 4.24 22.96 -12.38
C VAL A 219 3.52 24.15 -11.77
N ILE A 220 2.52 23.92 -10.93
CA ILE A 220 1.62 24.96 -10.41
C ILE A 220 1.68 24.94 -8.89
N LEU A 221 2.17 26.01 -8.29
CA LEU A 221 2.08 26.25 -6.86
C LEU A 221 0.69 26.81 -6.54
N VAL A 222 0.06 26.32 -5.47
CA VAL A 222 -1.25 26.78 -5.02
C VAL A 222 -1.16 27.17 -3.55
N LYS A 223 -1.67 28.35 -3.24
CA LYS A 223 -1.80 28.89 -1.89
C LYS A 223 -3.27 29.11 -1.60
N ASP A 224 -3.74 28.54 -0.50
CA ASP A 224 -5.12 28.75 -0.07
C ASP A 224 -5.22 30.18 0.52
N GLN A 225 -6.23 30.95 0.09
CA GLN A 225 -6.43 32.34 0.50
C GLN A 225 -7.66 32.43 1.39
N PHE A 226 -7.60 33.29 2.40
CA PHE A 226 -8.67 33.45 3.40
C PHE A 226 -8.95 34.93 3.71
N GLY A 227 -8.32 35.85 2.97
CA GLY A 227 -8.51 37.29 3.14
C GLY A 227 -9.82 37.77 2.52
N THR A 228 -10.15 39.04 2.76
CA THR A 228 -11.33 39.71 2.21
C THR A 228 -10.89 40.91 1.38
N ILE A 229 -11.45 41.07 0.19
CA ILE A 229 -11.22 42.21 -0.69
C ILE A 229 -12.51 43.03 -0.75
N ASN A 230 -12.43 44.29 -0.35
CA ASN A 230 -13.56 45.20 -0.46
C ASN A 230 -13.82 45.52 -1.93
N ALA A 231 -15.02 45.20 -2.40
CA ALA A 231 -15.46 45.52 -3.74
C ALA A 231 -15.91 46.99 -3.82
N PRO A 232 -15.58 47.73 -4.88
CA PRO A 232 -16.09 49.09 -5.05
C PRO A 232 -17.62 49.14 -5.25
N ASP A 233 -18.25 48.10 -5.81
CA ASP A 233 -19.66 48.12 -6.25
C ASP A 233 -20.56 47.01 -5.68
N VAL A 234 -20.14 46.30 -4.63
CA VAL A 234 -20.93 45.20 -4.04
C VAL A 234 -21.00 45.34 -2.52
N ASN A 235 -22.21 45.21 -1.94
CA ASN A 235 -22.46 45.22 -0.48
C ASN A 235 -21.87 44.02 0.28
N SER A 236 -20.96 43.25 -0.33
CA SER A 236 -20.33 42.09 0.28
C SER A 236 -18.88 41.96 -0.18
N PRO A 237 -17.94 41.60 0.72
CA PRO A 237 -16.54 41.45 0.38
C PRO A 237 -16.31 40.23 -0.52
N TYR A 238 -15.40 40.35 -1.48
CA TYR A 238 -14.90 39.18 -2.21
C TYR A 238 -13.95 38.39 -1.30
N ILE A 239 -14.15 37.09 -1.21
CA ILE A 239 -13.26 36.18 -0.46
C ILE A 239 -12.45 35.37 -1.48
N PRO A 240 -11.21 35.76 -1.81
CA PRO A 240 -10.33 34.93 -2.63
C PRO A 240 -10.15 33.56 -1.97
N THR A 241 -10.34 32.50 -2.75
CA THR A 241 -10.23 31.11 -2.28
C THR A 241 -8.84 30.53 -2.50
N GLU A 242 -8.15 30.92 -3.57
CA GLU A 242 -6.79 30.45 -3.89
C GLU A 242 -6.00 31.46 -4.71
N SER A 243 -4.67 31.41 -4.61
CA SER A 243 -3.75 32.04 -5.58
C SER A 243 -2.80 31.00 -6.15
N THR A 244 -2.62 31.02 -7.48
CA THR A 244 -1.76 30.06 -8.18
C THR A 244 -0.57 30.74 -8.83
N LEU A 245 0.61 30.12 -8.72
CA LEU A 245 1.80 30.50 -9.48
C LEU A 245 2.19 29.35 -10.40
N LYS A 246 2.15 29.60 -11.70
CA LYS A 246 2.57 28.64 -12.72
C LYS A 246 4.05 28.82 -13.02
N LEU A 247 4.84 27.77 -12.82
CA LEU A 247 6.26 27.72 -13.11
C LEU A 247 6.48 27.02 -14.45
N LEU A 248 7.32 27.62 -15.29
CA LEU A 248 7.89 26.93 -16.44
C LEU A 248 8.95 25.93 -15.92
N PRO A 249 8.82 24.62 -16.19
CA PRO A 249 9.75 23.64 -15.63
C PRO A 249 11.17 23.80 -16.20
N ASN A 250 12.17 23.81 -15.32
CA ASN A 250 13.59 23.88 -15.68
C ASN A 250 14.42 22.95 -14.78
N HIS A 251 14.18 21.65 -14.91
CA HIS A 251 14.66 20.63 -13.97
C HIS A 251 15.98 19.95 -14.36
N GLY A 252 16.49 20.17 -15.57
CA GLY A 252 17.60 19.37 -16.12
C GLY A 252 17.28 17.86 -16.06
N ASP A 253 18.26 17.01 -15.79
CA ASP A 253 18.03 15.56 -15.75
C ASP A 253 17.39 15.07 -14.43
N ASN A 254 17.42 15.90 -13.38
CA ASN A 254 16.97 15.52 -12.03
C ASN A 254 15.61 16.13 -11.67
N VAL A 255 14.55 15.64 -12.31
CA VAL A 255 13.15 16.05 -12.08
C VAL A 255 12.76 16.01 -10.60
N ILE A 256 13.10 14.93 -9.88
CA ILE A 256 12.71 14.76 -8.48
C ILE A 256 13.43 15.73 -7.56
N GLY A 257 14.74 15.90 -7.75
CA GLY A 257 15.51 16.89 -7.00
C GLY A 257 14.96 18.29 -7.21
N TRP A 258 14.62 18.63 -8.46
CA TRP A 258 14.04 19.92 -8.79
C TRP A 258 12.66 20.13 -8.15
N ILE A 259 11.74 19.17 -8.24
CA ILE A 259 10.41 19.24 -7.60
C ILE A 259 10.54 19.48 -6.09
N LYS A 260 11.45 18.75 -5.42
CA LYS A 260 11.72 18.92 -3.99
C LYS A 260 12.25 20.30 -3.66
N ASN A 261 13.20 20.81 -4.46
CA ASN A 261 13.80 22.12 -4.25
C ASN A 261 12.77 23.24 -4.42
N VAL A 262 11.94 23.16 -5.47
CA VAL A 262 10.83 24.10 -5.70
C VAL A 262 9.89 24.11 -4.50
N ALA A 263 9.42 22.94 -4.07
CA ALA A 263 8.50 22.87 -2.93
C ALA A 263 9.10 23.41 -1.63
N SER A 264 10.33 23.00 -1.29
CA SER A 264 11.03 23.46 -0.10
C SER A 264 11.26 24.98 -0.12
N HIS A 265 11.59 25.54 -1.29
CA HIS A 265 11.81 26.96 -1.46
C HIS A 265 10.52 27.77 -1.28
N PHE A 266 9.44 27.41 -2.00
CA PHE A 266 8.19 28.17 -2.05
C PHE A 266 7.23 27.90 -0.87
N ASN A 267 7.47 26.84 -0.07
CA ASN A 267 6.78 26.64 1.21
C ASN A 267 7.13 27.71 2.25
N LYS A 268 8.30 28.34 2.14
CA LYS A 268 8.71 29.39 3.09
C LYS A 268 7.86 30.63 2.90
N LYS A 269 7.35 31.21 4.00
CA LYS A 269 6.52 32.44 3.98
C LYS A 269 7.18 33.59 3.19
N MET A 270 8.49 33.76 3.34
CA MET A 270 9.28 34.79 2.64
C MET A 270 9.31 34.62 1.11
N ASN A 271 9.02 33.41 0.62
CA ASN A 271 9.01 33.06 -0.81
C ASN A 271 7.60 32.76 -1.30
N GLY A 272 6.58 33.39 -0.69
CA GLY A 272 5.17 33.27 -1.06
C GLY A 272 4.34 32.40 -0.12
N GLY A 273 4.94 31.38 0.51
CA GLY A 273 4.25 30.50 1.46
C GLY A 273 3.12 29.72 0.80
N TYR A 274 3.41 29.01 -0.28
CA TYR A 274 2.46 28.17 -1.00
C TYR A 274 2.27 26.84 -0.28
N ASP A 275 1.03 26.34 -0.23
CA ASP A 275 0.65 25.14 0.52
C ASP A 275 0.74 23.85 -0.31
N LYS A 276 0.53 23.96 -1.63
CA LYS A 276 0.44 22.83 -2.55
C LYS A 276 1.28 23.05 -3.80
N LEU A 277 1.78 21.96 -4.39
CA LEU A 277 2.49 21.90 -5.66
C LEU A 277 1.79 20.87 -6.55
N LYS A 278 1.22 21.30 -7.66
CA LYS A 278 0.62 20.45 -8.68
C LYS A 278 1.62 20.24 -9.82
N VAL A 279 1.94 19.01 -10.15
CA VAL A 279 2.87 18.65 -11.22
C VAL A 279 2.09 17.92 -12.30
N LYS A 280 2.09 18.46 -13.52
CA LYS A 280 1.53 17.81 -14.69
C LYS A 280 2.64 17.27 -15.57
N PHE A 281 2.49 16.05 -16.04
CA PHE A 281 3.40 15.44 -17.01
C PHE A 281 2.61 14.59 -18.00
N GLN A 282 3.19 14.34 -19.17
CA GLN A 282 2.60 13.40 -20.13
C GLN A 282 3.07 11.99 -19.77
N ASP A 283 2.12 11.12 -19.47
CA ASP A 283 2.39 9.71 -19.24
C ASP A 283 2.99 9.12 -20.53
N PRO A 284 4.22 8.59 -20.50
CA PRO A 284 4.91 8.19 -21.71
C PRO A 284 4.37 6.88 -22.30
N GLU A 285 3.63 6.07 -21.55
CA GLU A 285 3.03 4.83 -22.02
C GLU A 285 1.66 5.09 -22.66
N THR A 286 0.82 5.89 -21.98
CA THR A 286 -0.54 6.17 -22.45
C THR A 286 -0.65 7.43 -23.30
N ASN A 287 0.41 8.23 -23.34
CA ASN A 287 0.46 9.56 -23.94
C ASN A 287 -0.60 10.54 -23.41
N LYS A 288 -1.20 10.26 -22.25
CA LYS A 288 -2.25 11.09 -21.62
C LYS A 288 -1.63 12.02 -20.57
N PRO A 289 -2.17 13.24 -20.39
CA PRO A 289 -1.72 14.12 -19.31
C PRO A 289 -2.12 13.53 -17.95
N ARG A 290 -1.15 13.41 -17.04
CA ARG A 290 -1.37 13.13 -15.62
C ARG A 290 -1.04 14.35 -14.79
N GLN A 291 -1.78 14.52 -13.70
CA GLN A 291 -1.52 15.54 -12.69
C GLN A 291 -1.35 14.88 -11.34
N VAL A 292 -0.40 15.38 -10.56
CA VAL A 292 -0.17 14.97 -9.18
C VAL A 292 -0.10 16.19 -8.27
N ASP A 293 -0.79 16.13 -7.14
CA ASP A 293 -0.85 17.22 -6.18
C ASP A 293 -0.05 16.82 -4.93
N PHE A 294 0.91 17.66 -4.55
CA PHE A 294 1.76 17.51 -3.37
C PHE A 294 1.48 18.62 -2.37
N LYS A 295 1.62 18.35 -1.07
CA LYS A 295 1.77 19.39 -0.05
C LYS A 295 3.23 19.86 -0.03
N THR A 296 3.47 21.14 -0.18
CA THR A 296 4.83 21.72 -0.22
C THR A 296 5.59 21.52 1.09
N SER A 297 4.88 21.47 2.21
CA SER A 297 5.42 21.24 3.56
C SER A 297 5.89 19.81 3.81
N ASN A 298 5.51 18.84 2.97
CA ASN A 298 5.86 17.43 3.15
C ASN A 298 5.94 16.69 1.82
N ILE A 299 6.83 17.14 0.93
CA ILE A 299 7.27 16.34 -0.22
C ILE A 299 8.30 15.33 0.27
N ASN A 300 7.82 14.35 1.03
CA ASN A 300 8.63 13.19 1.35
C ASN A 300 8.73 12.28 0.11
N LEU A 301 9.87 11.58 -0.05
CA LEU A 301 10.02 10.54 -1.09
C LEU A 301 8.84 9.57 -1.05
N ASN A 302 8.39 9.20 0.14
CA ASN A 302 7.26 8.29 0.37
C ASN A 302 5.92 8.80 -0.21
N ASN A 303 5.72 10.11 -0.35
CA ASN A 303 4.49 10.67 -0.96
C ASN A 303 4.60 10.76 -2.49
N LEU A 304 5.81 10.98 -3.01
CA LEU A 304 6.13 10.82 -4.43
C LEU A 304 6.00 9.34 -4.84
N GLU A 305 6.58 8.44 -4.05
CA GLU A 305 6.47 6.98 -4.18
C GLU A 305 5.01 6.56 -4.31
N LYS A 306 4.11 6.97 -3.41
CA LYS A 306 2.68 6.64 -3.50
C LYS A 306 2.01 7.03 -4.83
N THR A 307 2.47 8.10 -5.48
CA THR A 307 1.88 8.54 -6.75
C THR A 307 2.57 7.93 -7.97
N PHE A 308 3.86 7.62 -7.84
CA PHE A 308 4.71 7.08 -8.89
C PHE A 308 5.11 5.62 -8.63
N ILE A 309 4.29 4.87 -7.88
CA ILE A 309 4.51 3.43 -7.70
C ILE A 309 4.48 2.81 -9.10
N LYS A 310 5.51 2.03 -9.42
CA LYS A 310 5.57 1.21 -10.62
C LYS A 310 4.32 0.35 -10.68
N LYS A 311 3.62 0.47 -11.79
CA LYS A 311 2.39 -0.25 -12.08
C LYS A 311 2.61 -1.08 -13.33
N SER A 312 2.03 -2.27 -13.34
CA SER A 312 2.01 -3.10 -14.53
C SER A 312 0.62 -3.64 -14.73
N ILE A 313 0.29 -3.96 -15.97
CA ILE A 313 -0.95 -4.64 -16.32
C ILE A 313 -0.59 -6.09 -16.59
N ILE A 314 -1.26 -7.01 -15.91
CA ILE A 314 -1.29 -8.41 -16.31
C ILE A 314 -2.58 -8.64 -17.10
N ASP A 315 -2.44 -9.22 -18.28
CA ASP A 315 -3.53 -9.45 -19.24
C ASP A 315 -3.39 -10.84 -19.87
N ASN A 316 -4.13 -11.09 -20.96
CA ASN A 316 -4.10 -12.35 -21.71
C ASN A 316 -4.38 -13.56 -20.80
N PHE A 317 -5.43 -13.44 -19.99
CA PHE A 317 -5.92 -14.53 -19.16
C PHE A 317 -6.72 -15.53 -19.98
N ASN A 318 -6.63 -16.81 -19.61
CA ASN A 318 -7.39 -17.87 -20.29
C ASN A 318 -8.92 -17.74 -20.13
N SER A 319 -9.38 -17.00 -19.12
CA SER A 319 -10.80 -16.81 -18.84
C SER A 319 -11.10 -15.42 -18.28
N ARG A 320 -12.39 -15.05 -18.30
CA ARG A 320 -12.85 -13.81 -17.66
C ARG A 320 -12.61 -13.87 -16.16
N LEU A 321 -12.00 -12.82 -15.64
CA LEU A 321 -11.59 -12.72 -14.25
C LEU A 321 -12.76 -12.42 -13.34
N LYS A 322 -12.76 -13.06 -12.17
CA LYS A 322 -13.70 -12.83 -11.07
C LYS A 322 -13.20 -11.71 -10.16
N ASP A 323 -14.11 -11.13 -9.40
CA ASP A 323 -13.79 -10.11 -8.38
C ASP A 323 -13.14 -10.76 -7.15
N SER A 324 -13.56 -11.96 -6.78
CA SER A 324 -12.96 -12.77 -5.72
C SER A 324 -12.73 -14.23 -6.09
N TYR A 325 -11.81 -14.87 -5.35
CA TYR A 325 -11.36 -16.24 -5.50
C TYR A 325 -11.29 -16.93 -4.14
N VAL A 326 -11.46 -18.25 -4.14
CA VAL A 326 -11.40 -19.09 -2.93
C VAL A 326 -10.01 -19.72 -2.75
N LYS A 327 -9.25 -19.86 -3.84
CA LYS A 327 -7.91 -20.46 -3.89
C LYS A 327 -7.01 -19.63 -4.80
N ILE A 328 -5.71 -19.73 -4.57
CA ILE A 328 -4.71 -19.11 -5.45
C ILE A 328 -4.82 -19.73 -6.84
N GLU A 329 -4.94 -18.88 -7.86
CA GLU A 329 -4.97 -19.27 -9.27
C GLU A 329 -3.56 -19.16 -9.83
N LEU A 330 -3.05 -20.27 -10.38
CA LEU A 330 -1.65 -20.35 -10.81
C LEU A 330 -1.29 -19.32 -11.89
N GLU A 331 -2.23 -19.03 -12.79
CA GLU A 331 -2.02 -18.07 -13.88
C GLU A 331 -1.70 -16.66 -13.36
N PHE A 332 -2.32 -16.23 -12.24
CA PHE A 332 -1.97 -14.97 -11.58
C PHE A 332 -0.55 -15.02 -11.03
N VAL A 333 -0.18 -16.12 -10.37
CA VAL A 333 1.12 -16.28 -9.72
C VAL A 333 2.24 -16.20 -10.74
N VAL A 334 2.14 -16.97 -11.83
CA VAL A 334 3.16 -17.00 -12.89
C VAL A 334 3.33 -15.60 -13.51
N LYS A 335 2.23 -14.98 -13.95
CA LYS A 335 2.27 -13.64 -14.56
C LYS A 335 2.80 -12.56 -13.60
N MET A 336 2.54 -12.67 -12.30
CA MET A 336 3.05 -11.71 -11.30
C MET A 336 4.54 -11.92 -11.03
N ILE A 337 5.01 -13.16 -10.94
CA ILE A 337 6.43 -13.49 -10.75
C ILE A 337 7.26 -13.05 -11.96
N ASP A 338 6.74 -13.23 -13.19
CA ASP A 338 7.43 -12.81 -14.42
C ASP A 338 7.65 -11.29 -14.51
N LEU A 339 6.93 -10.50 -13.70
CA LEU A 339 7.03 -9.03 -13.67
C LEU A 339 7.95 -8.50 -12.56
N MET A 340 8.33 -9.34 -11.59
CA MET A 340 9.18 -8.96 -10.44
C MET A 340 10.63 -8.78 -10.87
#